data_AF-A0A9E3Q846-F1
#
_entry.id   AF-A0A9E3Q846-F1
#
_cell.length_a   1.000
_cell.length_b   1.000
_cell.length_c   1.000
_cell.angle_alpha   90.00
_cell.angle_beta   90.00
_cell.angle_gamma   90.00
#
_symmetry.space_group_name_H-M   'P 1'
#
loop_
_entity.id
_entity.type
_entity.pdbx_description
1 polymer ?
#
loop_
_entity_poly.entity_id
_entity_poly.type
_entity_poly.pdbx_seq_one_letter_code
_entity_poly.pdbx_strand_id
1 'polypeptide(L)'
;MSSHNTQRPAVARTRVEAAFTALAVGDALGWPQEFISRKHHIQPTASFRDWERRGGGRFYPHTEVIRAGEYSDDTQLTLAIARSRLTAGSSWWLFFTRNELPLWTLYERGGGGATKRAANCWLRGVAPWKQPDSEAVARYFEAGGNGVAMRIVPHAVFHADADDPTPLLKDVVVDGAATHGHPRALVGAAAYAYAAWWLLRAQHTVGFGELLTVLLDTSSAWGSPPMASATKSGWLEAATSSLRDYEKLWNDVVEEMRQLLHLGIKGLEEGVLSDDDAVLDRMGAFSREKGSGTVSAAAAIYLAARHAALPVQGVLRAAFALGSDTDTVAAMTGGLVGALVGSDWLPPEWGAVQDSHYLRHIANKVAARLKPEGAIVDHPVVTSKVLETIMENVLEGHRDDFDFGGTRQARVVDLYRLTPSAPTVTAAGWQLATSDGQTLYVTKIGRKSKEQMTRVAASRRPSEPPAQEPPPCTEEKLEVRAGGVKLTVSNFAASAAFYERLGLAHTRKSNRFVQFGALSLVDAQTALDLSGGLVTLEPSNRRNRIEIHVSDIRAAHTRVTELGAGPVQPIAELPWGEHSFHCVDPDGNIVEVIEKRFSKEATCRR
;
A
#
# COMPACT_ATOMS: atom_id res chain seq x y z
N MET A 1 -41.12 24.34 -17.11
CA MET A 1 -40.07 23.38 -17.50
C MET A 1 -39.36 22.95 -16.22
N SER A 2 -39.65 21.74 -15.76
CA SER A 2 -39.08 21.17 -14.54
C SER A 2 -37.61 20.87 -14.79
N SER A 3 -36.70 21.50 -14.04
CA SER A 3 -35.28 21.17 -14.06
C SER A 3 -35.10 19.77 -13.51
N HIS A 4 -34.79 18.81 -14.38
CA HIS A 4 -34.29 17.52 -13.95
C HIS A 4 -32.92 17.75 -13.31
N ASN A 5 -32.92 17.86 -11.98
CA ASN A 5 -31.71 17.77 -11.17
C ASN A 5 -31.26 16.30 -11.19
N THR A 6 -30.57 15.90 -12.26
CA THR A 6 -29.87 14.62 -12.30
C THR A 6 -28.68 14.71 -11.36
N GLN A 7 -28.87 14.38 -10.08
CA GLN A 7 -27.77 14.16 -9.15
C GLN A 7 -26.84 13.10 -9.76
N ARG A 8 -25.57 13.45 -9.96
CA ARG A 8 -24.52 12.49 -10.32
C ARG A 8 -24.51 11.35 -9.28
N PRO A 9 -24.32 10.09 -9.70
CA PRO A 9 -24.10 9.01 -8.75
C PRO A 9 -22.90 9.36 -7.87
N ALA A 10 -23.05 9.19 -6.55
CA ALA A 10 -21.91 9.31 -5.63
C ALA A 10 -20.79 8.38 -6.08
N VAL A 11 -19.53 8.80 -5.89
CA VAL A 11 -18.37 7.97 -6.21
C VAL A 11 -18.52 6.59 -5.56
N ALA A 12 -18.24 5.55 -6.35
CA ALA A 12 -18.28 4.18 -5.85
C ALA A 12 -17.31 4.02 -4.68
N ARG A 13 -17.85 3.67 -3.51
CA ARG A 13 -17.09 3.40 -2.28
C ARG A 13 -15.90 2.46 -2.53
N THR A 14 -16.10 1.44 -3.36
CA THR A 14 -15.07 0.45 -3.74
C THR A 14 -13.88 1.07 -4.47
N ARG A 15 -14.10 2.12 -5.29
CA ARG A 15 -13.01 2.88 -5.95
C ARG A 15 -12.20 3.70 -4.96
N VAL A 16 -12.85 4.30 -3.95
CA VAL A 16 -12.15 5.04 -2.90
C VAL A 16 -11.34 4.10 -2.00
N GLU A 17 -11.93 2.98 -1.58
CA GLU A 17 -11.21 1.94 -0.81
C GLU A 17 -9.99 1.43 -1.59
N ALA A 18 -10.17 1.14 -2.88
CA ALA A 18 -9.10 0.68 -3.74
C ALA A 18 -8.01 1.73 -3.95
N ALA A 19 -8.37 3.01 -4.14
CA ALA A 19 -7.39 4.10 -4.28
C ALA A 19 -6.49 4.22 -3.04
N PHE A 20 -7.06 4.19 -1.83
CA PHE A 20 -6.28 4.25 -0.59
C PHE A 20 -5.43 2.99 -0.37
N THR A 21 -6.01 1.82 -0.62
CA THR A 21 -5.32 0.54 -0.41
C THR A 21 -4.17 0.36 -1.41
N ALA A 22 -4.44 0.59 -2.71
CA ALA A 22 -3.44 0.46 -3.76
C ALA A 22 -2.32 1.51 -3.64
N LEU A 23 -2.62 2.72 -3.16
CA LEU A 23 -1.61 3.72 -2.83
C LEU A 23 -0.67 3.18 -1.74
N ALA A 24 -1.20 2.68 -0.62
CA ALA A 24 -0.39 2.14 0.45
C ALA A 24 0.41 0.90 0.04
N VAL A 25 -0.15 0.07 -0.85
CA VAL A 25 0.55 -1.09 -1.40
C VAL A 25 1.71 -0.66 -2.30
N GLY A 26 1.48 0.32 -3.18
CA GLY A 26 2.52 0.87 -4.05
C GLY A 26 3.68 1.44 -3.25
N ASP A 27 3.37 2.26 -2.24
CA ASP A 27 4.30 2.77 -1.24
C ASP A 27 5.12 1.62 -0.61
N ALA A 28 4.46 0.67 0.06
CA ALA A 28 5.13 -0.42 0.77
C ALA A 28 5.95 -1.38 -0.14
N LEU A 29 5.59 -1.51 -1.42
CA LEU A 29 6.37 -2.29 -2.40
C LEU A 29 7.57 -1.51 -2.95
N GLY A 30 7.41 -0.20 -3.16
CA GLY A 30 8.42 0.67 -3.76
C GLY A 30 9.46 1.18 -2.78
N TRP A 31 9.10 1.37 -1.51
CA TRP A 31 9.99 1.94 -0.49
C TRP A 31 11.26 1.11 -0.23
N PRO A 32 11.20 -0.24 -0.18
CA PRO A 32 12.41 -1.07 -0.08
C PRO A 32 13.37 -0.91 -1.27
N GLN A 33 12.91 -0.39 -2.41
CA GLN A 33 13.70 -0.32 -3.65
C GLN A 33 14.43 1.01 -3.83
N GLU A 34 13.98 2.08 -3.16
CA GLU A 34 14.51 3.44 -3.30
C GLU A 34 16.00 3.52 -2.90
N PHE A 35 16.40 2.74 -1.88
CA PHE A 35 17.72 2.78 -1.25
C PHE A 35 18.67 1.66 -1.69
N ILE A 36 18.30 0.87 -2.69
CA ILE A 36 19.14 -0.23 -3.16
C ILE A 36 20.23 0.31 -4.08
N SER A 37 21.48 0.28 -3.61
CA SER A 37 22.63 0.50 -4.50
C SER A 37 22.63 -0.55 -5.63
N ARG A 38 22.97 -0.16 -6.86
CA ARG A 38 23.15 -1.09 -8.00
C ARG A 38 24.06 -2.31 -7.72
N LYS A 39 24.81 -2.33 -6.61
CA LYS A 39 25.71 -3.44 -6.22
C LYS A 39 25.06 -4.50 -5.31
N HIS A 40 23.91 -4.24 -4.70
CA HIS A 40 23.22 -5.17 -3.81
C HIS A 40 21.85 -5.53 -4.40
N HIS A 41 21.85 -6.29 -5.50
CA HIS A 41 20.62 -6.69 -6.17
C HIS A 41 19.84 -7.68 -5.31
N ILE A 42 18.90 -7.18 -4.52
CA ILE A 42 17.82 -8.01 -4.00
C ILE A 42 16.76 -8.05 -5.12
N GLN A 43 16.46 -9.24 -5.64
CA GLN A 43 15.45 -9.44 -6.67
C GLN A 43 14.10 -8.83 -6.21
N PRO A 44 13.46 -7.96 -7.02
CA PRO A 44 12.14 -7.45 -6.69
C PRO A 44 11.11 -8.57 -6.68
N THR A 45 10.23 -8.59 -5.69
CA THR A 45 9.18 -9.60 -5.52
C THR A 45 7.83 -8.92 -5.39
N ALA A 46 6.78 -9.49 -6.00
CA ALA A 46 5.41 -8.99 -5.87
C ALA A 46 4.84 -9.12 -4.44
N SER A 47 5.55 -9.82 -3.56
CA SER A 47 5.25 -9.96 -2.13
C SER A 47 6.05 -8.96 -1.31
N PHE A 48 5.44 -8.47 -0.23
CA PHE A 48 6.12 -7.66 0.79
C PHE A 48 7.25 -8.45 1.46
N ARG A 49 8.26 -7.73 1.94
CA ARG A 49 9.41 -8.29 2.64
C ARG A 49 9.90 -7.37 3.74
N ASP A 50 10.49 -7.96 4.76
CA ASP A 50 11.28 -7.21 5.73
C ASP A 50 12.55 -6.66 5.06
N TRP A 51 12.99 -5.48 5.49
CA TRP A 51 14.24 -4.91 5.02
C TRP A 51 14.84 -3.96 6.06
N GLU A 52 16.14 -3.71 5.93
CA GLU A 52 16.88 -2.81 6.82
C GLU A 52 17.06 -1.43 6.18
N ARG A 53 16.57 -0.40 6.87
CA ARG A 53 16.75 1.00 6.49
C ARG A 53 17.82 1.66 7.35
N ARG A 54 18.74 2.37 6.72
CA ARG A 54 19.72 3.20 7.44
C ARG A 54 19.17 4.60 7.65
N GLY A 55 19.04 5.02 8.91
CA GLY A 55 18.50 6.31 9.33
C GLY A 55 19.49 7.18 10.13
N GLY A 56 19.08 8.42 10.42
CA GLY A 56 19.77 9.31 11.37
C GLY A 56 21.01 10.07 10.87
N GLY A 57 21.34 9.94 9.58
CA GLY A 57 22.37 10.74 8.91
C GLY A 57 23.76 10.63 9.56
N ARG A 58 24.60 11.66 9.37
CA ARG A 58 25.98 11.69 9.89
C ARG A 58 26.05 11.70 11.42
N PHE A 59 25.05 12.28 12.08
CA PHE A 59 25.13 12.59 13.51
C PHE A 59 24.60 11.49 14.42
N TYR A 60 23.64 10.69 13.94
CA TYR A 60 22.98 9.64 14.71
C TYR A 60 22.69 8.38 13.87
N PRO A 61 23.71 7.80 13.21
CA PRO A 61 23.49 6.66 12.31
C PRO A 61 22.94 5.46 13.08
N HIS A 62 21.82 4.92 12.60
CA HIS A 62 21.17 3.72 13.12
C HIS A 62 20.52 2.93 11.98
N THR A 63 20.30 1.65 12.22
CA THR A 63 19.54 0.78 11.33
C THR A 63 18.19 0.46 11.96
N GLU A 64 17.15 0.59 11.16
CA GLU A 64 15.76 0.28 11.47
C GLU A 64 15.33 -0.93 10.65
N VAL A 65 14.68 -1.93 11.26
CA VAL A 65 14.03 -3.01 10.51
C VAL A 65 12.62 -2.56 10.16
N ILE A 66 12.34 -2.48 8.86
CA ILE A 66 11.03 -2.19 8.30
C ILE A 66 10.36 -3.53 8.01
N ARG A 67 9.22 -3.80 8.65
CA ARG A 67 8.51 -5.09 8.45
C ARG A 67 7.77 -5.10 7.11
N ALA A 68 7.52 -6.31 6.60
CA ALA A 68 6.76 -6.54 5.38
C ALA A 68 5.41 -5.81 5.40
N GLY A 69 5.19 -4.96 4.41
CA GLY A 69 3.94 -4.24 4.21
C GLY A 69 3.87 -2.88 4.90
N GLU A 70 4.89 -2.49 5.66
CA GLU A 70 4.97 -1.15 6.26
C GLU A 70 5.16 -0.06 5.19
N TYR A 71 4.43 1.04 5.36
CA TYR A 71 4.38 2.16 4.42
C TYR A 71 5.21 3.37 4.90
N SER A 72 5.59 4.24 3.96
CA SER A 72 6.42 5.44 4.17
C SER A 72 5.56 6.69 4.46
N ASP A 73 6.16 7.88 4.31
CA ASP A 73 5.51 9.15 4.51
C ASP A 73 4.41 9.46 3.49
N ASP A 74 4.45 8.85 2.31
CA ASP A 74 3.42 8.94 1.28
C ASP A 74 2.05 8.57 1.83
N THR A 75 1.95 7.37 2.40
CA THR A 75 0.72 6.90 3.04
C THR A 75 0.44 7.65 4.34
N GLN A 76 1.45 7.94 5.17
CA GLN A 76 1.26 8.66 6.44
C GLN A 76 0.61 10.05 6.21
N LEU A 77 1.11 10.80 5.21
CA LEU A 77 0.62 12.14 4.92
C LEU A 77 -0.69 12.12 4.15
N THR A 78 -0.94 11.11 3.31
CA THR A 78 -2.27 10.86 2.72
C THR A 78 -3.32 10.69 3.83
N LEU A 79 -3.01 9.87 4.85
CA LEU A 79 -3.89 9.63 5.99
C LEU A 79 -4.07 10.90 6.84
N ALA A 80 -3.00 11.69 7.03
CA ALA A 80 -3.06 12.98 7.74
C ALA A 80 -4.02 13.98 7.05
N ILE A 81 -4.01 14.07 5.72
CA ILE A 81 -4.94 14.92 4.97
C ILE A 81 -6.38 14.39 5.09
N ALA A 82 -6.58 13.07 4.95
CA ALA A 82 -7.89 12.45 5.12
C ALA A 82 -8.48 12.76 6.51
N ARG A 83 -7.70 12.54 7.58
CA ARG A 83 -8.12 12.89 8.95
C ARG A 83 -8.41 14.37 9.11
N SER A 84 -7.56 15.24 8.58
CA SER A 84 -7.75 16.70 8.66
C SER A 84 -9.08 17.14 8.06
N ARG A 85 -9.44 16.58 6.91
CA ARG A 85 -10.72 16.85 6.25
C ARG A 85 -11.91 16.30 7.02
N LEU A 86 -11.82 15.08 7.52
CA LEU A 86 -12.89 14.45 8.29
C LEU A 86 -13.15 15.16 9.63
N THR A 87 -12.10 15.63 10.29
CA THR A 87 -12.20 16.28 11.61
C THR A 87 -12.63 17.74 11.51
N ALA A 88 -12.04 18.51 10.60
CA ALA A 88 -12.19 19.97 10.58
C ALA A 88 -12.99 20.51 9.37
N GLY A 89 -13.40 19.66 8.43
CA GLY A 89 -14.22 20.08 7.29
C GLY A 89 -13.58 21.19 6.47
N SER A 90 -14.21 22.37 6.39
CA SER A 90 -13.66 23.54 5.70
C SER A 90 -12.42 24.13 6.39
N SER A 91 -12.23 23.86 7.68
CA SER A 91 -11.06 24.28 8.47
C SER A 91 -9.91 23.27 8.43
N TRP A 92 -9.99 22.23 7.57
CA TRP A 92 -8.99 21.17 7.43
C TRP A 92 -7.56 21.67 7.36
N TRP A 93 -7.31 22.78 6.67
CA TRP A 93 -5.95 23.29 6.48
C TRP A 93 -5.33 23.77 7.80
N LEU A 94 -6.14 24.40 8.66
CA LEU A 94 -5.68 24.80 10.00
C LEU A 94 -5.41 23.57 10.86
N PHE A 95 -6.27 22.55 10.78
CA PHE A 95 -6.05 21.30 11.50
C PHE A 95 -4.79 20.57 11.00
N PHE A 96 -4.60 20.48 9.69
CA PHE A 96 -3.42 19.86 9.09
C PHE A 96 -2.15 20.57 9.55
N THR A 97 -2.10 21.89 9.42
CA THR A 97 -0.89 22.67 9.75
C THR A 97 -0.66 22.84 11.24
N ARG A 98 -1.68 22.77 12.10
CA ARG A 98 -1.53 22.97 13.55
C ARG A 98 -1.58 21.69 14.37
N ASN A 99 -1.99 20.57 13.79
CA ASN A 99 -2.15 19.31 14.50
C ASN A 99 -1.42 18.17 13.77
N GLU A 100 -1.94 17.71 12.63
CA GLU A 100 -1.46 16.48 11.98
C GLU A 100 -0.01 16.57 11.47
N LEU A 101 0.35 17.67 10.83
CA LEU A 101 1.70 17.86 10.28
C LEU A 101 2.76 18.08 11.37
N PRO A 102 2.52 18.88 12.42
CA PRO A 102 3.39 18.89 13.61
C PRO A 102 3.49 17.53 14.31
N LEU A 103 2.37 16.81 14.48
CA LEU A 103 2.34 15.50 15.12
C LEU A 103 3.10 14.44 14.32
N TRP A 104 3.05 14.52 12.99
CA TRP A 104 3.82 13.67 12.08
C TRP A 104 5.33 13.72 12.33
N THR A 105 5.88 14.83 12.85
CA THR A 105 7.31 14.90 13.19
C THR A 105 7.75 13.89 14.25
N LEU A 106 6.81 13.34 15.04
CA LEU A 106 7.06 12.32 16.05
C LEU A 106 7.19 10.91 15.46
N TYR A 107 6.50 10.62 14.35
CA TYR A 107 6.40 9.27 13.77
C TYR A 107 6.80 9.19 12.28
N GLU A 108 7.38 10.26 11.74
CA GLU A 108 7.83 10.36 10.34
C GLU A 108 8.74 9.20 9.94
N ARG A 109 8.44 8.56 8.82
CA ARG A 109 9.33 7.61 8.17
C ARG A 109 9.36 7.79 6.66
N GLY A 110 10.50 8.20 6.11
CA GLY A 110 10.69 8.40 4.66
C GLY A 110 10.71 9.88 4.26
N GLY A 111 10.13 10.74 5.10
CA GLY A 111 9.98 12.18 4.99
C GLY A 111 11.10 12.90 4.27
N GLY A 112 10.76 13.47 3.11
CA GLY A 112 11.62 14.38 2.37
C GLY A 112 12.04 15.61 3.17
N GLY A 113 13.26 16.10 2.94
CA GLY A 113 13.85 17.20 3.72
C GLY A 113 13.02 18.49 3.72
N ALA A 114 12.34 18.82 2.61
CA ALA A 114 11.47 20.00 2.51
C ALA A 114 10.24 19.87 3.42
N THR A 115 9.50 18.75 3.32
CA THR A 115 8.34 18.43 4.15
C THR A 115 8.68 18.50 5.64
N LYS A 116 9.82 17.91 6.04
CA LYS A 116 10.26 17.94 7.45
C LYS A 116 10.61 19.32 7.96
N ARG A 117 11.29 20.14 7.16
CA ARG A 117 11.57 21.54 7.53
C ARG A 117 10.27 22.31 7.72
N ALA A 118 9.32 22.16 6.79
CA ALA A 118 8.04 22.82 6.89
C ALA A 118 7.22 22.36 8.12
N ALA A 119 7.15 21.06 8.38
CA ALA A 119 6.51 20.51 9.57
C ALA A 119 7.11 21.08 10.87
N ASN A 120 8.43 21.25 10.92
CA ASN A 120 9.11 21.90 12.04
C ASN A 120 8.80 23.40 12.17
N CYS A 121 8.59 24.13 11.06
CA CYS A 121 8.10 25.53 11.13
C CYS A 121 6.73 25.58 11.81
N TRP A 122 5.82 24.71 11.37
CA TRP A 122 4.47 24.62 11.92
C TRP A 122 4.43 24.17 13.39
N LEU A 123 5.30 23.25 13.80
CA LEU A 123 5.46 22.86 15.20
C LEU A 123 5.86 24.04 16.10
N ARG A 124 6.57 25.04 15.55
CA ARG A 124 6.91 26.31 16.20
C ARG A 124 5.81 27.37 16.06
N GLY A 125 4.69 27.05 15.43
CA GLY A 125 3.57 27.94 15.18
C GLY A 125 3.80 28.96 14.07
N VAL A 126 4.80 28.77 13.20
CA VAL A 126 5.18 29.73 12.16
C VAL A 126 5.04 29.10 10.78
N ALA A 127 4.41 29.81 9.84
CA ALA A 127 4.33 29.36 8.45
C ALA A 127 5.72 29.38 7.78
N PRO A 128 6.07 28.40 6.92
CA PRO A 128 7.38 28.33 6.26
C PRO A 128 7.81 29.58 5.47
N TRP A 129 6.87 30.39 4.98
CA TRP A 129 7.15 31.63 4.25
C TRP A 129 7.12 32.89 5.12
N LYS A 130 6.86 32.75 6.43
CA LYS A 130 6.82 33.85 7.42
C LYS A 130 7.91 33.72 8.48
N GLN A 131 8.86 32.82 8.28
CA GLN A 131 9.96 32.64 9.22
C GLN A 131 10.98 33.79 9.10
N PRO A 132 11.67 34.16 10.19
CA PRO A 132 12.61 35.29 10.19
C PRO A 132 13.85 35.10 9.30
N ASP A 133 14.23 33.84 9.06
CA ASP A 133 15.38 33.48 8.23
C ASP A 133 15.01 33.52 6.74
N SER A 134 15.50 34.54 6.03
CA SER A 134 15.24 34.74 4.61
C SER A 134 15.81 33.63 3.73
N GLU A 135 16.91 32.99 4.11
CA GLU A 135 17.48 31.85 3.39
C GLU A 135 16.61 30.59 3.58
N ALA A 136 16.03 30.41 4.77
CA ALA A 136 15.03 29.36 4.98
C ALA A 136 13.75 29.59 4.16
N VAL A 137 13.30 30.84 4.02
CA VAL A 137 12.17 31.19 3.14
C VAL A 137 12.52 30.91 1.67
N ALA A 138 13.70 31.30 1.20
CA ALA A 138 14.15 31.02 -0.16
C ALA A 138 14.17 29.50 -0.45
N ARG A 139 14.78 28.71 0.45
CA ARG A 139 14.80 27.23 0.33
C ARG A 139 13.42 26.59 0.32
N TYR A 140 12.43 27.20 0.96
CA TYR A 140 11.03 26.74 0.91
C TYR A 140 10.42 26.98 -0.48
N PHE A 141 10.69 28.13 -1.10
CA PHE A 141 10.25 28.43 -2.46
C PHE A 141 11.03 27.71 -3.55
N GLU A 142 12.22 27.19 -3.25
CA GLU A 142 12.98 26.27 -4.12
C GLU A 142 12.53 24.81 -4.00
N ALA A 143 11.67 24.48 -3.03
CA ALA A 143 11.23 23.10 -2.80
C ALA A 143 10.21 22.65 -3.86
N GLY A 144 10.70 22.04 -4.94
CA GLY A 144 9.91 21.50 -6.06
C GLY A 144 9.61 20.00 -6.01
N GLY A 145 9.73 19.38 -4.83
CA GLY A 145 9.57 17.93 -4.67
C GLY A 145 8.13 17.42 -4.82
N ASN A 146 7.99 16.11 -5.00
CA ASN A 146 6.73 15.37 -5.14
C ASN A 146 5.92 15.22 -3.84
N GLY A 147 6.46 15.69 -2.70
CA GLY A 147 5.83 15.54 -1.38
C GLY A 147 4.40 16.05 -1.27
N VAL A 148 3.97 16.96 -2.16
CA VAL A 148 2.57 17.37 -2.29
C VAL A 148 1.77 16.33 -3.07
N ALA A 149 2.21 15.97 -4.28
CA ALA A 149 1.47 15.09 -5.19
C ALA A 149 1.18 13.72 -4.57
N MET A 150 2.10 13.18 -3.76
CA MET A 150 1.92 11.87 -3.14
C MET A 150 0.74 11.77 -2.16
N ARG A 151 0.23 12.91 -1.64
CA ARG A 151 -0.78 12.94 -0.56
C ARG A 151 -2.13 13.54 -0.92
N ILE A 152 -2.38 13.90 -2.19
CA ILE A 152 -3.59 14.65 -2.58
C ILE A 152 -4.83 13.79 -2.86
N VAL A 153 -4.72 12.45 -2.91
CA VAL A 153 -5.85 11.56 -3.24
C VAL A 153 -7.12 11.87 -2.43
N PRO A 154 -7.04 12.16 -1.11
CA PRO A 154 -8.24 12.51 -0.35
C PRO A 154 -8.95 13.75 -0.92
N HIS A 155 -8.22 14.78 -1.37
CA HIS A 155 -8.84 15.98 -1.96
C HIS A 155 -9.63 15.63 -3.22
N ALA A 156 -9.08 14.77 -4.09
CA ALA A 156 -9.78 14.32 -5.29
C ALA A 156 -11.11 13.64 -4.94
N VAL A 157 -11.14 12.81 -3.89
CA VAL A 157 -12.36 12.15 -3.40
C VAL A 157 -13.36 13.16 -2.83
N PHE A 158 -12.91 14.11 -2.00
CA PHE A 158 -13.81 15.12 -1.41
C PHE A 158 -14.53 15.95 -2.49
N HIS A 159 -13.86 16.20 -3.62
CA HIS A 159 -14.37 16.99 -4.75
C HIS A 159 -14.97 16.18 -5.89
N ALA A 160 -15.02 14.85 -5.79
CA ALA A 160 -15.41 14.00 -6.92
C ALA A 160 -16.88 14.16 -7.35
N ASP A 161 -17.76 14.65 -6.47
CA ASP A 161 -19.15 14.96 -6.86
C ASP A 161 -19.30 16.32 -7.57
N ALA A 162 -18.30 17.20 -7.49
CA ALA A 162 -18.36 18.53 -8.08
C ALA A 162 -17.97 18.50 -9.56
N ASP A 163 -18.77 19.13 -10.44
CA ASP A 163 -18.45 19.22 -11.88
C ASP A 163 -17.31 20.18 -12.20
N ASP A 164 -17.15 21.21 -11.38
CA ASP A 164 -16.07 22.17 -11.48
C ASP A 164 -14.85 21.68 -10.67
N PRO A 165 -13.68 21.49 -11.31
CA PRO A 165 -12.44 21.10 -10.61
C PRO A 165 -11.77 22.28 -9.89
N THR A 166 -12.23 23.52 -10.06
CA THR A 166 -11.59 24.70 -9.46
C THR A 166 -11.45 24.62 -7.93
N PRO A 167 -12.46 24.17 -7.15
CA PRO A 167 -12.32 24.00 -5.71
C PRO A 167 -11.27 22.95 -5.32
N LEU A 168 -11.15 21.86 -6.10
CA LEU A 168 -10.12 20.84 -5.92
C LEU A 168 -8.73 21.45 -6.11
N LEU A 169 -8.52 22.13 -7.23
CA LEU A 169 -7.22 22.70 -7.59
C LEU A 169 -6.78 23.77 -6.59
N LYS A 170 -7.71 24.59 -6.12
CA LYS A 170 -7.48 25.54 -5.02
C LYS A 170 -7.00 24.82 -3.75
N ASP A 171 -7.68 23.75 -3.35
CA ASP A 171 -7.33 23.01 -2.15
C ASP A 171 -5.98 22.29 -2.28
N VAL A 172 -5.62 21.82 -3.47
CA VAL A 172 -4.30 21.23 -3.77
C VAL A 172 -3.17 22.26 -3.61
N VAL A 173 -3.35 23.48 -4.13
CA VAL A 173 -2.37 24.56 -3.93
C VAL A 173 -2.24 24.90 -2.44
N VAL A 174 -3.37 25.00 -1.74
CA VAL A 174 -3.39 25.33 -0.30
C VAL A 174 -2.74 24.23 0.54
N ASP A 175 -2.93 22.96 0.18
CA ASP A 175 -2.21 21.83 0.76
C ASP A 175 -0.70 21.97 0.49
N GLY A 176 -0.33 22.14 -0.78
CA GLY A 176 1.06 22.23 -1.19
C GLY A 176 1.82 23.32 -0.45
N ALA A 177 1.20 24.50 -0.31
CA ALA A 177 1.73 25.63 0.45
C ALA A 177 2.00 25.31 1.93
N ALA A 178 1.45 24.24 2.52
CA ALA A 178 1.87 23.81 3.85
C ALA A 178 3.33 23.33 3.90
N THR A 179 3.91 22.91 2.76
CA THR A 179 5.21 22.20 2.72
C THR A 179 6.16 22.62 1.60
N HIS A 180 5.63 23.03 0.44
CA HIS A 180 6.37 23.30 -0.79
C HIS A 180 5.87 24.59 -1.42
N GLY A 181 6.80 25.51 -1.71
CA GLY A 181 6.49 26.79 -2.34
C GLY A 181 6.71 26.83 -3.85
N HIS A 182 7.45 25.87 -4.41
CA HIS A 182 7.86 25.91 -5.81
C HIS A 182 6.75 25.44 -6.76
N PRO A 183 6.53 26.09 -7.93
CA PRO A 183 5.50 25.67 -8.88
C PRO A 183 5.57 24.20 -9.32
N ARG A 184 6.77 23.61 -9.50
CA ARG A 184 6.93 22.17 -9.83
C ARG A 184 6.19 21.23 -8.88
N ALA A 185 6.24 21.49 -7.58
CA ALA A 185 5.52 20.68 -6.59
C ALA A 185 3.99 20.84 -6.74
N LEU A 186 3.54 22.08 -6.99
CA LEU A 186 2.13 22.44 -7.02
C LEU A 186 1.43 22.04 -8.32
N VAL A 187 2.07 22.28 -9.47
CA VAL A 187 1.56 21.91 -10.80
C VAL A 187 1.52 20.39 -10.97
N GLY A 188 2.58 19.68 -10.55
CA GLY A 188 2.58 18.22 -10.55
C GLY A 188 1.45 17.64 -9.70
N ALA A 189 1.25 18.18 -8.49
CA ALA A 189 0.13 17.79 -7.63
C ALA A 189 -1.24 18.14 -8.22
N ALA A 190 -1.38 19.29 -8.88
CA ALA A 190 -2.61 19.71 -9.52
C ALA A 190 -3.01 18.79 -10.69
N ALA A 191 -2.04 18.45 -11.57
CA ALA A 191 -2.26 17.50 -12.66
C ALA A 191 -2.62 16.10 -12.14
N TYR A 192 -1.90 15.61 -11.12
CA TYR A 192 -2.19 14.32 -10.48
C TYR A 192 -3.57 14.30 -9.80
N ALA A 193 -3.94 15.38 -9.10
CA ALA A 193 -5.26 15.51 -8.48
C ALA A 193 -6.38 15.55 -9.50
N TYR A 194 -6.18 16.26 -10.61
CA TYR A 194 -7.13 16.29 -11.72
C TYR A 194 -7.32 14.88 -12.31
N ALA A 195 -6.22 14.15 -12.51
CA ALA A 195 -6.25 12.77 -13.00
C ALA A 195 -7.08 11.87 -12.06
N ALA A 196 -6.79 11.90 -10.75
CA ALA A 196 -7.52 11.11 -9.77
C ALA A 196 -9.02 11.48 -9.73
N TRP A 197 -9.33 12.79 -9.73
CA TRP A 197 -10.71 13.29 -9.75
C TRP A 197 -11.47 12.83 -10.99
N TRP A 198 -10.85 12.94 -12.17
CA TRP A 198 -11.45 12.51 -13.43
C TRP A 198 -11.72 11.00 -13.45
N LEU A 199 -10.76 10.18 -13.00
CA LEU A 199 -10.90 8.72 -12.94
C LEU A 199 -12.01 8.27 -11.97
N LEU A 200 -12.11 8.87 -10.78
CA LEU A 200 -13.20 8.58 -9.83
C LEU A 200 -14.58 8.84 -10.43
N ARG A 201 -14.67 9.78 -11.37
CA ARG A 201 -15.87 10.26 -12.05
C ARG A 201 -16.15 9.57 -13.39
N ALA A 202 -15.22 8.77 -13.91
CA ALA A 202 -15.37 8.09 -15.19
C ALA A 202 -16.51 7.07 -15.11
N GLN A 203 -17.51 7.21 -15.97
CA GLN A 203 -18.68 6.33 -16.07
C GLN A 203 -18.57 5.33 -17.22
N HIS A 204 -17.49 5.42 -18.00
CA HIS A 204 -17.17 4.53 -19.11
C HIS A 204 -15.85 3.82 -18.86
N THR A 205 -15.57 2.81 -19.68
CA THR A 205 -14.24 2.20 -19.74
C THR A 205 -13.27 3.20 -20.34
N VAL A 206 -12.30 3.66 -19.55
CA VAL A 206 -11.27 4.59 -20.00
C VAL A 206 -10.44 3.94 -21.10
N GLY A 207 -10.39 4.59 -22.25
CA GLY A 207 -9.65 4.14 -23.42
C GLY A 207 -8.13 4.23 -23.23
N PHE A 208 -7.40 3.49 -24.05
CA PHE A 208 -5.94 3.53 -24.05
C PHE A 208 -5.43 4.94 -24.38
N GLY A 209 -4.69 5.56 -23.46
CA GLY A 209 -4.18 6.93 -23.59
C GLY A 209 -5.19 8.05 -23.34
N GLU A 210 -6.47 7.74 -23.13
CA GLU A 210 -7.51 8.75 -22.92
C GLU A 210 -7.20 9.67 -21.73
N LEU A 211 -6.69 9.11 -20.64
CA LEU A 211 -6.31 9.89 -19.45
C LEU A 211 -5.28 11.00 -19.78
N LEU A 212 -4.26 10.68 -20.57
CA LEU A 212 -3.22 11.62 -20.96
C LEU A 212 -3.78 12.70 -21.90
N THR A 213 -4.61 12.30 -22.87
CA THR A 213 -5.29 13.24 -23.77
C THR A 213 -6.17 14.21 -23.00
N VAL A 214 -7.01 13.71 -22.09
CA VAL A 214 -7.86 14.55 -21.24
C VAL A 214 -7.03 15.54 -20.43
N LEU A 215 -5.92 15.12 -19.83
CA LEU A 215 -5.05 16.02 -19.07
C LEU A 215 -4.43 17.11 -19.96
N LEU A 216 -3.98 16.78 -21.17
CA LEU A 216 -3.45 17.78 -22.10
C LEU A 216 -4.52 18.79 -22.55
N ASP A 217 -5.73 18.31 -22.85
CA ASP A 217 -6.86 19.14 -23.29
C ASP A 217 -7.37 20.07 -22.17
N THR A 218 -7.18 19.66 -20.91
CA THR A 218 -7.65 20.37 -19.72
C THR A 218 -6.54 21.11 -18.97
N SER A 219 -5.38 21.30 -19.59
CA SER A 219 -4.25 21.97 -18.93
C SER A 219 -4.50 23.42 -18.55
N SER A 220 -5.44 24.09 -19.23
CA SER A 220 -5.88 25.43 -18.83
C SER A 220 -6.57 25.42 -17.46
N ALA A 221 -7.24 24.31 -17.10
CA ALA A 221 -7.88 24.17 -15.80
C ALA A 221 -6.84 23.88 -14.70
N TRP A 222 -6.14 22.74 -14.76
CA TRP A 222 -5.21 22.34 -13.69
C TRP A 222 -3.90 23.14 -13.68
N GLY A 223 -3.54 23.78 -14.80
CA GLY A 223 -2.37 24.65 -14.91
C GLY A 223 -2.64 26.12 -14.57
N SER A 224 -3.87 26.50 -14.17
CA SER A 224 -4.17 27.88 -13.79
C SER A 224 -3.35 28.32 -12.57
N PRO A 225 -2.71 29.51 -12.60
CA PRO A 225 -1.93 30.00 -11.47
C PRO A 225 -2.81 30.31 -10.25
N PRO A 226 -2.24 30.25 -9.04
CA PRO A 226 -3.01 30.50 -7.83
C PRO A 226 -3.40 31.96 -7.71
N MET A 227 -4.69 32.23 -7.50
CA MET A 227 -5.19 33.59 -7.26
C MET A 227 -4.82 34.06 -5.84
N ALA A 228 -4.56 35.35 -5.66
CA ALA A 228 -4.28 35.94 -4.33
C ALA A 228 -5.37 35.59 -3.29
N SER A 229 -6.65 35.63 -3.69
CA SER A 229 -7.82 35.26 -2.86
C SER A 229 -7.90 33.77 -2.51
N ALA A 230 -7.14 32.92 -3.22
CA ALA A 230 -7.05 31.48 -2.98
C ALA A 230 -5.86 31.10 -2.09
N THR A 231 -4.88 31.99 -1.90
CA THR A 231 -3.68 31.75 -1.11
C THR A 231 -3.83 32.21 0.34
N LYS A 232 -3.18 31.51 1.28
CA LYS A 232 -3.21 31.88 2.71
C LYS A 232 -2.40 33.13 2.95
N SER A 233 -2.88 34.00 3.83
CA SER A 233 -2.45 35.40 4.00
C SER A 233 -0.94 35.63 3.84
N GLY A 234 -0.54 36.31 2.76
CA GLY A 234 0.84 36.71 2.49
C GLY A 234 1.68 35.68 1.72
N TRP A 235 1.14 34.52 1.33
CA TRP A 235 1.93 33.49 0.65
C TRP A 235 2.31 33.88 -0.78
N LEU A 236 1.36 34.37 -1.59
CA LEU A 236 1.64 34.74 -2.97
C LEU A 236 2.59 35.94 -3.03
N GLU A 237 2.44 36.90 -2.11
CA GLU A 237 3.33 38.04 -1.97
C GLU A 237 4.76 37.59 -1.61
N ALA A 238 4.89 36.62 -0.69
CA ALA A 238 6.18 36.02 -0.34
C ALA A 238 6.79 35.24 -1.52
N ALA A 239 5.95 34.55 -2.31
CA ALA A 239 6.37 33.81 -3.50
C ALA A 239 6.94 34.77 -4.55
N THR A 240 6.20 35.82 -4.91
CA THR A 240 6.63 36.85 -5.88
C THR A 240 7.86 37.61 -5.42
N SER A 241 8.05 37.77 -4.10
CA SER A 241 9.25 38.40 -3.54
C SER A 241 10.48 37.48 -3.57
N SER A 242 10.29 36.18 -3.38
CA SER A 242 11.38 35.20 -3.30
C SER A 242 11.79 34.64 -4.67
N LEU A 243 10.81 34.43 -5.55
CA LEU A 243 10.98 33.93 -6.91
C LEU A 243 10.72 35.06 -7.88
N ARG A 244 11.73 35.41 -8.69
CA ARG A 244 11.56 36.42 -9.75
C ARG A 244 10.53 35.91 -10.75
N ASP A 245 9.50 36.72 -10.98
CA ASP A 245 8.45 36.46 -11.97
C ASP A 245 7.77 35.09 -11.74
N TYR A 246 7.11 34.96 -10.58
CA TYR A 246 6.45 33.72 -10.15
C TYR A 246 5.41 33.22 -11.16
N GLU A 247 4.69 34.13 -11.81
CA GLU A 247 3.70 33.79 -12.84
C GLU A 247 4.36 33.19 -14.07
N LYS A 248 5.46 33.78 -14.55
CA LYS A 248 6.24 33.20 -15.65
C LYS A 248 6.78 31.82 -15.27
N LEU A 249 7.38 31.67 -14.08
CA LEU A 249 7.89 30.37 -13.62
C LEU A 249 6.77 29.32 -13.54
N TRP A 250 5.58 29.71 -13.08
CA TRP A 250 4.42 28.83 -13.06
C TRP A 250 4.06 28.35 -14.48
N ASN A 251 3.97 29.27 -15.43
CA ASN A 251 3.66 28.94 -16.83
C ASN A 251 4.74 28.06 -17.48
N ASP A 252 6.02 28.34 -17.21
CA ASP A 252 7.13 27.51 -17.69
C ASP A 252 7.01 26.07 -17.16
N VAL A 253 6.59 25.89 -15.90
CA VAL A 253 6.39 24.59 -15.27
C VAL A 253 5.12 23.88 -15.77
N VAL A 254 4.06 24.61 -16.10
CA VAL A 254 2.87 24.03 -16.76
C VAL A 254 3.26 23.46 -18.12
N GLU A 255 4.09 24.17 -18.87
CA GLU A 255 4.61 23.67 -20.15
C GLU A 255 5.56 22.48 -19.97
N GLU A 256 6.43 22.50 -18.95
CA GLU A 256 7.23 21.32 -18.53
C GLU A 256 6.32 20.10 -18.30
N MET A 257 5.24 20.25 -17.53
CA MET A 257 4.29 19.16 -17.26
C MET A 257 3.59 18.68 -18.54
N ARG A 258 3.18 19.59 -19.43
CA ARG A 258 2.57 19.24 -20.73
C ARG A 258 3.54 18.43 -21.59
N GLN A 259 4.81 18.82 -21.64
CA GLN A 259 5.84 18.07 -22.38
C GLN A 259 6.03 16.66 -21.83
N LEU A 260 6.04 16.50 -20.50
CA LEU A 260 6.11 15.18 -19.87
C LEU A 260 4.87 14.31 -20.22
N LEU A 261 3.67 14.88 -20.21
CA LEU A 261 2.45 14.16 -20.62
C LEU A 261 2.51 13.76 -22.12
N HIS A 262 3.04 14.61 -22.99
CA HIS A 262 3.28 14.29 -24.39
C HIS A 262 4.27 13.12 -24.58
N LEU A 263 5.34 13.06 -23.78
CA LEU A 263 6.24 11.90 -23.77
C LEU A 263 5.51 10.61 -23.38
N GLY A 264 4.55 10.71 -22.45
CA GLY A 264 3.66 9.60 -22.09
C GLY A 264 2.84 9.11 -23.27
N ILE A 265 2.19 10.03 -24.01
CA ILE A 265 1.41 9.67 -25.22
C ILE A 265 2.29 9.01 -26.27
N LYS A 266 3.46 9.59 -26.56
CA LYS A 266 4.41 8.99 -27.49
C LYS A 266 4.83 7.58 -27.07
N GLY A 267 5.06 7.39 -25.76
CA GLY A 267 5.32 6.07 -25.19
C GLY A 267 4.16 5.10 -25.39
N LEU A 268 2.90 5.55 -25.34
CA LEU A 268 1.74 4.71 -25.64
C LEU A 268 1.63 4.36 -27.13
N GLU A 269 1.92 5.30 -28.03
CA GLU A 269 1.90 5.12 -29.48
C GLU A 269 2.94 4.11 -29.97
N GLU A 270 4.07 3.99 -29.26
CA GLU A 270 5.10 2.96 -29.51
C GLU A 270 4.58 1.52 -29.23
N GLY A 271 3.43 1.36 -28.56
CA GLY A 271 2.69 0.11 -28.45
C GLY A 271 3.47 -1.02 -27.76
N VAL A 272 3.55 -2.19 -28.39
CA VAL A 272 4.30 -3.37 -27.89
C VAL A 272 5.81 -3.12 -27.87
N LEU A 273 6.31 -2.17 -28.68
CA LEU A 273 7.72 -1.79 -28.73
C LEU A 273 8.10 -0.80 -27.62
N SER A 274 7.12 -0.30 -26.87
CA SER A 274 7.32 0.64 -25.77
C SER A 274 7.98 -0.05 -24.58
N ASP A 275 9.17 0.44 -24.21
CA ASP A 275 9.83 0.10 -22.95
C ASP A 275 9.50 1.20 -21.93
N ASP A 276 8.73 0.84 -20.91
CA ASP A 276 8.34 1.77 -19.85
C ASP A 276 9.58 2.45 -19.21
N ASP A 277 10.71 1.74 -19.03
CA ASP A 277 11.92 2.35 -18.44
C ASP A 277 12.51 3.41 -19.39
N ALA A 278 12.47 3.18 -20.70
CA ALA A 278 12.91 4.18 -21.67
C ALA A 278 12.01 5.42 -21.67
N VAL A 279 10.70 5.26 -21.49
CA VAL A 279 9.77 6.39 -21.37
C VAL A 279 10.02 7.16 -20.08
N LEU A 280 10.15 6.44 -18.96
CA LEU A 280 10.44 7.01 -17.64
C LEU A 280 11.80 7.74 -17.62
N ASP A 281 12.81 7.21 -18.31
CA ASP A 281 14.11 7.88 -18.47
C ASP A 281 13.99 9.19 -19.24
N ARG A 282 13.25 9.20 -20.36
CA ARG A 282 12.97 10.42 -21.12
C ARG A 282 12.20 11.46 -20.30
N MET A 283 11.34 11.03 -19.37
CA MET A 283 10.65 11.92 -18.43
C MET A 283 11.54 12.42 -17.30
N GLY A 284 12.77 11.90 -17.14
CA GLY A 284 13.70 12.28 -16.09
C GLY A 284 13.55 11.48 -14.79
N ALA A 285 12.78 10.38 -14.78
CA ALA A 285 12.51 9.59 -13.58
C ALA A 285 13.76 8.88 -13.01
N PHE A 286 14.82 8.69 -13.80
CA PHE A 286 16.10 8.12 -13.34
C PHE A 286 17.21 9.18 -13.19
N SER A 287 16.86 10.46 -13.33
CA SER A 287 17.78 11.57 -13.26
C SER A 287 17.87 12.17 -11.85
N ARG A 288 18.55 13.31 -11.70
CA ARG A 288 18.54 14.09 -10.44
C ARG A 288 17.16 14.70 -10.14
N GLU A 289 16.28 14.77 -11.13
CA GLU A 289 14.93 15.34 -11.03
C GLU A 289 13.88 14.30 -10.64
N LYS A 290 14.28 13.06 -10.35
CA LYS A 290 13.36 11.95 -10.04
C LYS A 290 12.34 12.20 -8.94
N GLY A 291 12.69 13.03 -7.97
CA GLY A 291 11.80 13.45 -6.88
C GLY A 291 11.04 14.76 -7.16
N SER A 292 11.09 15.31 -8.39
CA SER A 292 10.33 16.50 -8.79
C SER A 292 8.84 16.18 -8.85
N GLY A 293 8.00 17.11 -8.39
CA GLY A 293 6.55 16.94 -8.43
C GLY A 293 5.99 16.68 -9.83
N THR A 294 6.52 17.34 -10.85
CA THR A 294 6.12 17.16 -12.26
C THR A 294 6.52 15.80 -12.79
N VAL A 295 7.78 15.39 -12.58
CA VAL A 295 8.32 14.10 -13.05
C VAL A 295 7.58 12.93 -12.41
N SER A 296 7.44 12.92 -11.08
CA SER A 296 6.76 11.83 -10.38
C SER A 296 5.28 11.74 -10.77
N ALA A 297 4.58 12.88 -10.91
CA ALA A 297 3.20 12.91 -11.37
C ALA A 297 3.06 12.37 -12.81
N ALA A 298 3.90 12.83 -13.74
CA ALA A 298 3.84 12.39 -15.12
C ALA A 298 4.14 10.89 -15.27
N ALA A 299 5.16 10.40 -14.57
CA ALA A 299 5.50 8.98 -14.51
C ALA A 299 4.33 8.14 -14.00
N ALA A 300 3.71 8.56 -12.89
CA ALA A 300 2.60 7.83 -12.30
C ALA A 300 1.36 7.80 -13.20
N ILE A 301 1.03 8.94 -13.83
CA ILE A 301 -0.08 9.09 -14.78
C ILE A 301 0.16 8.21 -16.02
N TYR A 302 1.37 8.23 -16.57
CA TYR A 302 1.74 7.39 -17.71
C TYR A 302 1.59 5.90 -17.39
N LEU A 303 2.16 5.44 -16.28
CA LEU A 303 2.07 4.03 -15.88
C LEU A 303 0.62 3.61 -15.61
N ALA A 304 -0.18 4.47 -14.97
CA ALA A 304 -1.61 4.21 -14.76
C ALA A 304 -2.38 4.13 -16.09
N ALA A 305 -2.10 5.01 -17.05
CA ALA A 305 -2.72 4.99 -18.37
C ALA A 305 -2.29 3.77 -19.20
N ARG A 306 -0.99 3.43 -19.18
CA ARG A 306 -0.40 2.32 -19.93
C ARG A 306 -0.91 0.96 -19.46
N HIS A 307 -1.09 0.83 -18.14
CA HIS A 307 -1.44 -0.42 -17.47
C HIS A 307 -2.86 -0.42 -16.91
N ALA A 308 -3.74 0.45 -17.39
CA ALA A 308 -5.14 0.51 -16.95
C ALA A 308 -5.88 -0.84 -17.06
N ALA A 309 -5.53 -1.65 -18.06
CA ALA A 309 -6.08 -3.00 -18.26
C ALA A 309 -5.38 -4.09 -17.40
N LEU A 310 -4.17 -3.83 -16.90
CA LEU A 310 -3.39 -4.73 -16.05
C LEU A 310 -2.84 -3.97 -14.83
N PRO A 311 -3.69 -3.48 -13.91
CA PRO A 311 -3.27 -2.58 -12.83
C PRO A 311 -2.13 -3.11 -11.94
N VAL A 312 -2.10 -4.43 -11.69
CA VAL A 312 -1.02 -5.08 -10.95
C VAL A 312 0.35 -4.83 -11.61
N GLN A 313 0.43 -4.93 -12.94
CA GLN A 313 1.68 -4.67 -13.65
C GLN A 313 2.09 -3.20 -13.55
N GLY A 314 1.15 -2.26 -13.60
CA GLY A 314 1.43 -0.84 -13.44
C GLY A 314 2.07 -0.51 -12.09
N VAL A 315 1.49 -1.02 -11.00
CA VAL A 315 2.03 -0.82 -9.65
C VAL A 315 3.41 -1.49 -9.48
N LEU A 316 3.57 -2.74 -9.94
CA LEU A 316 4.84 -3.44 -9.85
C LEU A 316 5.93 -2.77 -10.71
N ARG A 317 5.58 -2.29 -11.90
CA ARG A 317 6.53 -1.59 -12.78
C ARG A 317 7.02 -0.29 -12.14
N ALA A 318 6.12 0.47 -11.53
CA ALA A 318 6.47 1.67 -10.77
C ALA A 318 7.37 1.33 -9.58
N ALA A 319 6.99 0.34 -8.76
CA ALA A 319 7.72 -0.05 -7.56
C ALA A 319 9.13 -0.56 -7.88
N PHE A 320 9.33 -1.17 -9.05
CA PHE A 320 10.59 -1.81 -9.45
C PHE A 320 11.39 -1.01 -10.49
N ALA A 321 11.03 0.25 -10.74
CA ALA A 321 11.81 1.18 -11.55
C ALA A 321 13.09 1.60 -10.80
N LEU A 322 14.05 0.69 -10.65
CA LEU A 322 15.24 0.88 -9.81
C LEU A 322 16.04 2.13 -10.21
N GLY A 323 16.18 3.04 -9.25
CA GLY A 323 16.87 4.32 -9.44
C GLY A 323 15.94 5.52 -9.55
N SER A 324 14.63 5.29 -9.73
CA SER A 324 13.61 6.34 -9.59
C SER A 324 13.26 6.62 -8.13
N ASP A 325 12.20 7.40 -7.93
CA ASP A 325 11.50 7.58 -6.66
C ASP A 325 10.39 6.52 -6.58
N THR A 326 10.76 5.31 -6.17
CA THR A 326 9.99 4.08 -6.43
C THR A 326 8.75 3.94 -5.57
N ASP A 327 8.84 4.28 -4.28
CA ASP A 327 7.66 4.39 -3.40
C ASP A 327 6.69 5.43 -3.90
N THR A 328 7.15 6.66 -4.15
CA THR A 328 6.23 7.74 -4.53
C THR A 328 5.51 7.46 -5.85
N VAL A 329 6.24 7.07 -6.89
CA VAL A 329 5.64 6.78 -8.19
C VAL A 329 4.70 5.58 -8.09
N ALA A 330 5.04 4.54 -7.32
CA ALA A 330 4.16 3.38 -7.15
C ALA A 330 2.91 3.69 -6.33
N ALA A 331 3.04 4.48 -5.25
CA ALA A 331 1.92 4.95 -4.45
C ALA A 331 0.95 5.77 -5.31
N MET A 332 1.50 6.70 -6.09
CA MET A 332 0.71 7.55 -6.99
C MET A 332 0.04 6.74 -8.11
N THR A 333 0.75 5.80 -8.75
CA THR A 333 0.17 4.90 -9.77
C THR A 333 -0.93 4.04 -9.16
N GLY A 334 -0.69 3.44 -7.98
CA GLY A 334 -1.66 2.65 -7.23
C GLY A 334 -2.94 3.43 -6.94
N GLY A 335 -2.80 4.67 -6.46
CA GLY A 335 -3.93 5.57 -6.21
C GLY A 335 -4.80 5.81 -7.45
N LEU A 336 -4.20 6.02 -8.62
CA LEU A 336 -4.93 6.24 -9.88
C LEU A 336 -5.62 4.99 -10.39
N VAL A 337 -4.93 3.84 -10.43
CA VAL A 337 -5.54 2.59 -10.93
C VAL A 337 -6.61 2.06 -9.97
N GLY A 338 -6.44 2.27 -8.67
CA GLY A 338 -7.47 1.98 -7.66
C GLY A 338 -8.71 2.86 -7.86
N ALA A 339 -8.52 4.17 -8.10
CA ALA A 339 -9.60 5.10 -8.41
C ALA A 339 -10.36 4.74 -9.70
N LEU A 340 -9.68 4.14 -10.67
CA LEU A 340 -10.27 3.71 -11.95
C LEU A 340 -11.06 2.39 -11.84
N VAL A 341 -10.40 1.33 -11.36
CA VAL A 341 -10.88 -0.06 -11.52
C VAL A 341 -11.68 -0.56 -10.31
N GLY A 342 -11.50 0.02 -9.12
CA GLY A 342 -12.07 -0.52 -7.88
C GLY A 342 -11.18 -1.61 -7.27
N SER A 343 -11.71 -2.45 -6.38
CA SER A 343 -10.89 -3.37 -5.56
C SER A 343 -10.65 -4.76 -6.17
N ASP A 344 -11.40 -5.13 -7.22
CA ASP A 344 -11.43 -6.52 -7.73
C ASP A 344 -10.11 -7.02 -8.32
N TRP A 345 -9.21 -6.11 -8.70
CA TRP A 345 -7.92 -6.45 -9.29
C TRP A 345 -6.81 -6.63 -8.25
N LEU A 346 -7.02 -6.23 -6.99
CA LEU A 346 -6.00 -6.29 -5.94
C LEU A 346 -5.70 -7.76 -5.58
N PRO A 347 -4.45 -8.23 -5.70
CA PRO A 347 -4.06 -9.56 -5.25
C PRO A 347 -4.35 -9.76 -3.75
N PRO A 348 -4.88 -10.93 -3.32
CA PRO A 348 -5.19 -11.19 -1.91
C PRO A 348 -4.01 -10.97 -0.95
N GLU A 349 -2.79 -11.29 -1.39
CA GLU A 349 -1.55 -11.10 -0.64
C GLU A 349 -1.25 -9.62 -0.33
N TRP A 350 -1.72 -8.67 -1.14
CA TRP A 350 -1.55 -7.24 -0.90
C TRP A 350 -2.45 -6.73 0.24
N GLY A 351 -3.41 -7.54 0.70
CA GLY A 351 -4.17 -7.28 1.92
C GLY A 351 -3.31 -7.28 3.20
N ALA A 352 -2.07 -7.78 3.12
CA ALA A 352 -1.09 -7.74 4.21
C ALA A 352 -0.38 -6.38 4.38
N VAL A 353 -0.69 -5.38 3.54
CA VAL A 353 -0.18 -4.01 3.73
C VAL A 353 -0.58 -3.49 5.12
N GLN A 354 0.33 -2.73 5.75
CA GLN A 354 0.12 -2.16 7.07
C GLN A 354 -1.21 -1.41 7.12
N ASP A 355 -1.95 -1.61 8.22
CA ASP A 355 -3.21 -0.92 8.50
C ASP A 355 -4.29 -1.13 7.43
N SER A 356 -4.29 -2.25 6.68
CA SER A 356 -5.28 -2.52 5.61
C SER A 356 -6.75 -2.39 6.03
N HIS A 357 -7.09 -2.72 7.28
CA HIS A 357 -8.42 -2.48 7.83
C HIS A 357 -8.70 -0.99 8.05
N TYR A 358 -7.75 -0.26 8.62
CA TYR A 358 -7.86 1.19 8.85
C TYR A 358 -7.89 1.99 7.54
N LEU A 359 -7.08 1.62 6.54
CA LEU A 359 -7.08 2.20 5.19
C LEU A 359 -8.48 2.11 4.55
N ARG A 360 -9.12 0.94 4.60
CA ARG A 360 -10.51 0.77 4.15
C ARG A 360 -11.47 1.59 5.00
N HIS A 361 -11.32 1.58 6.32
CA HIS A 361 -12.19 2.33 7.22
C HIS A 361 -12.15 3.84 6.96
N ILE A 362 -10.97 4.44 6.85
CA ILE A 362 -10.82 5.88 6.58
C ILE A 362 -11.26 6.23 5.16
N ALA A 363 -10.94 5.40 4.15
CA ALA A 363 -11.43 5.57 2.79
C ALA A 363 -12.97 5.64 2.74
N ASN A 364 -13.64 4.79 3.51
CA ASN A 364 -15.09 4.79 3.64
C ASN A 364 -15.64 6.03 4.31
N LYS A 365 -14.99 6.50 5.37
CA LYS A 365 -15.35 7.76 6.02
C LYS A 365 -15.14 8.95 5.09
N VAL A 366 -14.07 8.97 4.30
CA VAL A 366 -13.80 10.01 3.28
C VAL A 366 -14.86 9.98 2.18
N ALA A 367 -15.16 8.80 1.63
CA ALA A 367 -16.20 8.64 0.60
C ALA A 367 -17.57 9.12 1.08
N ALA A 368 -17.94 8.80 2.33
CA ALA A 368 -19.19 9.22 2.94
C ALA A 368 -19.11 10.62 3.62
N ARG A 369 -17.95 11.26 3.61
CA ARG A 369 -17.65 12.56 4.27
C ARG A 369 -18.09 12.59 5.75
N LEU A 370 -17.93 11.48 6.46
CA LEU A 370 -18.40 11.30 7.84
C LEU A 370 -17.54 12.08 8.84
N LYS A 371 -18.15 12.99 9.58
CA LYS A 371 -17.50 13.66 10.71
C LYS A 371 -17.59 12.81 11.98
N PRO A 372 -16.61 12.88 12.90
CA PRO A 372 -16.72 12.29 14.23
C PRO A 372 -17.90 12.88 15.02
N GLU A 373 -18.56 12.08 15.85
CA GLU A 373 -19.59 12.55 16.79
C GLU A 373 -18.97 13.53 17.79
N GLY A 374 -19.58 14.70 17.98
CA GLY A 374 -19.11 15.69 18.96
C GLY A 374 -17.93 16.57 18.52
N ALA A 375 -17.64 16.70 17.21
CA ALA A 375 -16.52 17.49 16.69
C ALA A 375 -16.45 18.92 17.30
N ILE A 376 -15.47 19.12 18.18
CA ILE A 376 -15.18 20.38 18.88
C ILE A 376 -14.74 21.43 17.84
N VAL A 377 -15.30 22.64 17.95
CA VAL A 377 -15.06 23.78 17.04
C VAL A 377 -13.67 24.41 17.25
N ASP A 378 -13.06 24.17 18.41
CA ASP A 378 -11.68 24.55 18.71
C ASP A 378 -10.75 23.34 18.57
N HIS A 379 -9.85 23.40 17.59
CA HIS A 379 -8.99 22.27 17.27
C HIS A 379 -7.70 22.33 18.09
N PRO A 380 -7.29 21.22 18.73
CA PRO A 380 -6.07 21.19 19.52
C PRO A 380 -4.85 21.51 18.66
N VAL A 381 -3.94 22.31 19.22
CA VAL A 381 -2.69 22.68 18.57
C VAL A 381 -1.56 21.83 19.15
N VAL A 382 -0.84 21.15 18.27
CA VAL A 382 0.34 20.35 18.63
C VAL A 382 1.56 21.26 18.64
N THR A 383 2.16 21.41 19.82
CA THR A 383 3.38 22.18 20.08
C THR A 383 4.51 21.25 20.54
N SER A 384 5.74 21.75 20.63
CA SER A 384 6.86 20.97 21.18
C SER A 384 6.56 20.39 22.56
N LYS A 385 5.87 21.15 23.43
CA LYS A 385 5.47 20.68 24.77
C LYS A 385 4.50 19.50 24.71
N VAL A 386 3.58 19.50 23.75
CA VAL A 386 2.65 18.38 23.52
C VAL A 386 3.42 17.14 23.07
N LEU A 387 4.37 17.30 22.13
CA LEU A 387 5.21 16.16 21.69
C LEU A 387 6.09 15.62 22.82
N GLU A 388 6.64 16.48 23.68
CA GLU A 388 7.39 16.09 24.87
C GLU A 388 6.52 15.27 25.82
N THR A 389 5.29 15.71 26.09
CA THR A 389 4.32 14.99 26.94
C THR A 389 3.97 13.62 26.36
N ILE A 390 3.74 13.54 25.05
CA ILE A 390 3.50 12.25 24.37
C ILE A 390 4.71 11.34 24.52
N MET A 391 5.92 11.86 24.31
CA MET A 391 7.15 11.08 24.42
C MET A 391 7.41 10.60 25.85
N GLU A 392 7.06 11.39 26.87
CA GLU A 392 7.09 10.97 28.28
C GLU A 392 6.19 9.77 28.52
N ASN A 393 4.93 9.82 28.06
CA ASN A 393 4.00 8.69 28.16
C ASN A 393 4.51 7.43 27.44
N VAL A 394 5.12 7.59 26.27
CA VAL A 394 5.74 6.48 25.51
C VAL A 394 6.92 5.87 26.28
N LEU A 395 7.74 6.68 26.95
CA LEU A 395 8.91 6.24 27.70
C LEU A 395 8.54 5.53 29.01
N GLU A 396 7.46 5.95 29.65
CA GLU A 396 6.95 5.31 30.86
C GLU A 396 6.38 3.91 30.56
N GLY A 397 6.09 3.61 29.29
CA GLY A 397 5.68 2.28 28.85
C GLY A 397 4.26 1.91 29.30
N HIS A 398 3.39 2.92 29.46
CA HIS A 398 1.99 2.72 29.84
C HIS A 398 1.29 1.78 28.84
N ARG A 399 0.63 0.74 29.37
CA ARG A 399 -0.31 -0.09 28.59
C ARG A 399 -1.67 0.58 28.41
N ASP A 400 -1.93 1.62 29.19
CA ASP A 400 -3.16 2.41 29.12
C ASP A 400 -3.10 3.42 27.97
N ASP A 401 -4.27 3.79 27.49
CA ASP A 401 -4.44 4.79 26.45
C ASP A 401 -4.06 6.20 26.97
N PHE A 402 -3.32 6.95 26.17
CA PHE A 402 -2.93 8.34 26.45
C PHE A 402 -3.29 9.27 25.29
N ASP A 403 -3.46 10.56 25.60
CA ASP A 403 -3.79 11.57 24.59
C ASP A 403 -2.70 11.70 23.52
N PHE A 404 -3.11 11.64 22.27
CA PHE A 404 -2.26 11.74 21.10
C PHE A 404 -2.70 12.91 20.23
N GLY A 405 -2.22 14.10 20.61
CA GLY A 405 -2.48 15.34 19.88
C GLY A 405 -3.91 15.86 20.04
N GLY A 406 -4.58 15.57 21.16
CA GLY A 406 -5.90 16.08 21.52
C GLY A 406 -7.08 15.53 20.72
N THR A 407 -6.83 14.65 19.74
CA THR A 407 -7.89 14.14 18.84
C THR A 407 -7.96 12.63 18.76
N ARG A 408 -6.89 11.94 19.17
CA ARG A 408 -6.80 10.49 19.18
C ARG A 408 -6.23 10.07 20.52
N GLN A 409 -6.53 8.85 20.94
CA GLN A 409 -5.73 8.20 21.97
C GLN A 409 -4.71 7.29 21.29
N ALA A 410 -3.59 7.02 21.96
CA ALA A 410 -2.62 6.03 21.54
C ALA A 410 -2.16 5.20 22.73
N ARG A 411 -1.67 4.01 22.46
CA ARG A 411 -1.03 3.13 23.46
C ARG A 411 0.18 2.45 22.88
N VAL A 412 1.16 2.13 23.73
CA VAL A 412 2.34 1.35 23.32
C VAL A 412 1.94 -0.12 23.18
N VAL A 413 2.20 -0.71 22.01
CA VAL A 413 1.86 -2.12 21.72
C VAL A 413 3.08 -3.02 21.58
N ASP A 414 4.21 -2.49 21.13
CA ASP A 414 5.45 -3.25 20.96
C ASP A 414 6.68 -2.34 21.08
N LEU A 415 7.82 -2.96 21.36
CA LEU A 415 9.15 -2.34 21.27
C LEU A 415 9.85 -2.93 20.07
N TYR A 416 10.28 -2.10 19.13
CA TYR A 416 10.95 -2.58 17.92
C TYR A 416 12.44 -2.20 17.90
N ARG A 417 13.24 -3.11 17.32
CA ARG A 417 14.69 -3.07 17.45
C ARG A 417 15.28 -2.01 16.51
N LEU A 418 15.88 -0.98 17.10
CA LEU A 418 16.83 -0.10 16.42
C LEU A 418 18.25 -0.55 16.75
N THR A 419 19.10 -0.66 15.73
CA THR A 419 20.51 -1.03 15.90
C THR A 419 21.39 0.20 15.71
N PRO A 420 21.97 0.78 16.77
CA PRO A 420 22.89 1.92 16.64
C PRO A 420 24.11 1.52 15.82
N SER A 421 24.47 2.30 14.81
CA SER A 421 25.66 2.02 13.98
C SER A 421 26.95 2.53 14.62
N ALA A 422 26.85 3.30 15.71
CA ALA A 422 27.99 3.80 16.48
C ALA A 422 27.79 3.56 17.99
N PRO A 423 28.84 3.17 18.74
CA PRO A 423 28.74 2.86 20.16
C PRO A 423 28.35 4.04 21.05
N THR A 424 28.47 5.28 20.51
CA THR A 424 28.11 6.55 21.14
C THR A 424 26.63 6.91 21.01
N VAL A 425 25.86 6.17 20.20
CA VAL A 425 24.44 6.44 19.93
C VAL A 425 23.55 5.53 20.78
N THR A 426 22.46 6.08 21.31
CA THR A 426 21.33 5.32 21.85
C THR A 426 20.16 5.44 20.90
N ALA A 427 19.47 4.34 20.62
CA ALA A 427 18.28 4.31 19.79
C ALA A 427 17.27 3.35 20.42
N ALA A 428 16.05 3.82 20.61
CA ALA A 428 14.91 3.01 21.05
C ALA A 428 13.71 3.34 20.17
N GLY A 429 12.91 2.32 19.85
CA GLY A 429 11.74 2.40 19.00
C GLY A 429 10.52 1.79 19.67
N TRP A 430 9.38 2.45 19.53
CA TRP A 430 8.08 2.03 20.06
C TRP A 430 7.08 1.94 18.91
N GLN A 431 6.31 0.85 18.88
CA GLN A 431 5.12 0.74 18.05
C GLN A 431 3.92 1.19 18.88
N LEU A 432 3.13 2.11 18.34
CA LEU A 432 1.90 2.62 18.93
C LEU A 432 0.70 2.15 18.11
N ALA A 433 -0.40 1.84 18.78
CA ALA A 433 -1.71 1.70 18.16
C ALA A 433 -2.59 2.88 18.57
N THR A 434 -3.19 3.55 17.60
CA THR A 434 -4.12 4.65 17.87
C THR A 434 -5.55 4.15 18.04
N SER A 435 -6.39 4.94 18.72
CA SER A 435 -7.80 4.61 18.97
C SER A 435 -8.64 4.45 17.72
N ASP A 436 -8.22 5.03 16.59
CA ASP A 436 -8.85 4.87 15.29
C ASP A 436 -8.31 3.68 14.48
N GLY A 437 -7.29 2.98 14.99
CA GLY A 437 -6.76 1.73 14.42
C GLY A 437 -5.54 1.89 13.51
N GLN A 438 -4.86 3.05 13.54
CA GLN A 438 -3.59 3.24 12.82
C GLN A 438 -2.42 2.73 13.66
N THR A 439 -1.47 2.08 13.01
CA THR A 439 -0.18 1.73 13.60
C THR A 439 0.83 2.84 13.34
N LEU A 440 1.51 3.31 14.39
CA LEU A 440 2.54 4.34 14.31
C LEU A 440 3.86 3.84 14.92
N TYR A 441 4.98 4.38 14.45
CA TYR A 441 6.31 4.04 14.94
C TYR A 441 7.00 5.30 15.42
N VAL A 442 7.39 5.33 16.69
CA VAL A 442 8.04 6.48 17.32
C VAL A 442 9.44 6.08 17.75
N THR A 443 10.42 6.95 17.52
CA THR A 443 11.81 6.69 17.87
C THR A 443 12.37 7.76 18.80
N LYS A 444 13.26 7.35 19.70
CA LYS A 444 14.07 8.25 20.51
C LYS A 444 15.53 7.92 20.28
N ILE A 445 16.24 8.88 19.69
CA ILE A 445 17.65 8.76 19.34
C ILE A 445 18.45 9.80 20.10
N GLY A 446 19.57 9.39 20.69
CA GLY A 446 20.41 10.26 21.51
C GLY A 446 21.89 9.89 21.45
N ARG A 447 22.69 10.64 22.20
CA ARG A 447 24.09 10.32 22.48
C ARG A 447 24.24 9.85 23.91
N LYS A 448 25.07 8.83 24.12
CA LYS A 448 25.49 8.43 25.47
C LYS A 448 26.25 9.58 26.13
N SER A 449 25.98 9.83 27.40
CA SER A 449 26.74 10.80 28.20
C SER A 449 28.19 10.32 28.39
N LYS A 450 29.13 11.23 28.71
CA LYS A 450 30.53 10.87 29.02
C LYS A 450 30.63 9.80 30.12
N GLU A 451 29.74 9.85 31.12
CA GLU A 451 29.66 8.87 32.23
C GLU A 451 29.16 7.49 31.78
N GLN A 452 28.21 7.45 30.84
CA GLN A 452 27.74 6.21 30.23
C GLN A 452 28.83 5.60 29.32
N MET A 453 29.67 6.42 28.68
CA MET A 453 30.82 5.95 27.90
C MET A 453 31.92 5.35 28.78
N THR A 454 32.22 5.92 29.95
CA THR A 454 33.21 5.37 30.90
C THR A 454 32.76 4.06 31.55
N ARG A 455 31.46 3.89 31.85
CA ARG A 455 30.92 2.62 32.37
C ARG A 455 31.01 1.47 31.36
N VAL A 456 30.76 1.73 30.08
CA VAL A 456 30.90 0.71 29.01
C VAL A 456 32.37 0.36 28.75
N ALA A 457 33.29 1.33 28.87
CA ALA A 457 34.72 1.10 28.79
C ALA A 457 35.26 0.27 29.97
N ALA A 458 34.72 0.48 31.19
CA ALA A 458 35.09 -0.26 32.40
C ALA A 458 34.52 -1.69 32.46
N SER A 459 33.51 -2.01 31.65
CA SER A 459 32.85 -3.33 31.61
C SER A 459 33.45 -4.31 30.59
N ARG A 460 34.46 -3.91 29.80
CA ARG A 460 35.14 -4.82 28.87
C ARG A 460 36.14 -5.71 29.63
N ARG A 461 35.69 -6.88 30.09
CA ARG A 461 36.58 -8.01 30.38
C ARG A 461 37.00 -8.70 29.07
N PRO A 462 38.17 -9.38 29.03
CA PRO A 462 38.62 -10.11 27.85
C PRO A 462 37.64 -11.22 27.48
N SER A 463 37.49 -11.42 26.16
CA SER A 463 36.69 -12.42 25.47
C SER A 463 36.46 -13.74 26.23
N GLU A 464 35.21 -14.02 26.56
CA GLU A 464 34.72 -15.38 26.77
C GLU A 464 34.49 -16.06 25.39
N PRO A 465 34.74 -17.37 25.28
CA PRO A 465 34.48 -18.14 24.05
C PRO A 465 32.97 -18.19 23.74
N PRO A 466 32.56 -18.52 22.50
CA PRO A 466 31.15 -18.51 22.13
C PRO A 466 30.35 -19.45 23.03
N ALA A 467 29.36 -18.88 23.73
CA ALA A 467 28.39 -19.66 24.47
C ALA A 467 27.46 -20.40 23.51
N GLN A 468 27.08 -21.60 23.95
CA GLN A 468 26.27 -22.62 23.29
C GLN A 468 24.91 -22.11 22.80
N GLU A 469 24.36 -22.85 21.83
CA GLU A 469 23.03 -22.67 21.22
C GLU A 469 21.94 -22.29 22.23
N PRO A 470 20.99 -21.40 21.87
CA PRO A 470 19.90 -21.03 22.74
C PRO A 470 18.96 -22.23 23.01
N PRO A 471 18.37 -22.33 24.22
CA PRO A 471 17.36 -23.33 24.52
C PRO A 471 16.07 -23.06 23.73
N PRO A 472 15.19 -24.08 23.54
CA PRO A 472 14.01 -23.97 22.69
C PRO A 472 13.03 -22.91 23.20
N CYS A 473 12.55 -22.09 22.27
CA CYS A 473 11.55 -21.05 22.49
C CYS A 473 10.17 -21.68 22.73
N THR A 474 9.48 -21.28 23.79
CA THR A 474 8.06 -21.61 24.03
C THR A 474 7.17 -20.79 23.09
N GLU A 475 6.41 -21.48 22.24
CA GLU A 475 5.55 -20.93 21.17
C GLU A 475 4.32 -20.16 21.67
N GLU A 476 4.03 -19.01 21.08
CA GLU A 476 2.68 -18.40 21.05
C GLU A 476 1.94 -18.83 19.77
N LYS A 477 0.62 -19.07 19.91
CA LYS A 477 -0.21 -19.83 18.96
C LYS A 477 -0.42 -19.13 17.61
N LEU A 478 0.04 -19.79 16.54
CA LEU A 478 -0.22 -19.53 15.12
C LEU A 478 -1.70 -19.78 14.78
N GLU A 479 -2.39 -18.83 14.12
CA GLU A 479 -3.67 -19.12 13.45
C GLU A 479 -3.41 -19.75 12.08
N VAL A 480 -3.75 -21.03 11.95
CA VAL A 480 -3.48 -21.85 10.76
C VAL A 480 -4.78 -22.19 10.05
N ARG A 481 -4.79 -22.07 8.71
CA ARG A 481 -5.88 -22.58 7.87
C ARG A 481 -5.32 -23.51 6.79
N ALA A 482 -5.97 -24.66 6.62
CA ALA A 482 -5.57 -25.66 5.62
C ALA A 482 -6.06 -25.24 4.22
N GLY A 483 -5.14 -25.12 3.25
CA GLY A 483 -5.42 -24.72 1.86
C GLY A 483 -5.86 -25.85 0.92
N GLY A 484 -6.14 -27.06 1.44
CA GLY A 484 -6.48 -28.26 0.67
C GLY A 484 -5.36 -29.31 0.63
N VAL A 485 -5.68 -30.52 0.14
CA VAL A 485 -4.77 -31.67 0.07
C VAL A 485 -4.30 -31.83 -1.38
N LYS A 486 -2.98 -31.81 -1.60
CA LYS A 486 -2.36 -32.08 -2.91
C LYS A 486 -1.73 -33.47 -2.90
N LEU A 487 -2.22 -34.36 -3.76
CA LEU A 487 -1.66 -35.69 -3.93
C LEU A 487 -0.71 -35.69 -5.12
N THR A 488 0.52 -36.07 -4.86
CA THR A 488 1.49 -36.34 -5.91
C THR A 488 1.25 -37.73 -6.47
N VAL A 489 0.93 -37.80 -7.75
CA VAL A 489 0.53 -39.03 -8.46
C VAL A 489 1.59 -39.44 -9.49
N SER A 490 1.86 -40.74 -9.56
CA SER A 490 2.83 -41.34 -10.47
C SER A 490 2.27 -41.44 -11.89
N ASN A 491 0.97 -41.75 -12.02
CA ASN A 491 0.25 -41.77 -13.29
C ASN A 491 -0.87 -40.73 -13.30
N PHE A 492 -0.50 -39.47 -13.57
CA PHE A 492 -1.41 -38.33 -13.53
C PHE A 492 -2.66 -38.52 -14.40
N ALA A 493 -2.51 -39.04 -15.62
CA ALA A 493 -3.64 -39.21 -16.55
C ALA A 493 -4.65 -40.23 -16.04
N ALA A 494 -4.18 -41.38 -15.53
CA ALA A 494 -5.04 -42.42 -14.98
C ALA A 494 -5.76 -41.94 -13.71
N SER A 495 -5.03 -41.28 -12.81
CA SER A 495 -5.59 -40.80 -11.54
C SER A 495 -6.57 -39.65 -11.74
N ALA A 496 -6.28 -38.68 -12.61
CA ALA A 496 -7.23 -37.63 -12.95
C ALA A 496 -8.53 -38.20 -13.56
N ALA A 497 -8.43 -39.15 -14.48
CA ALA A 497 -9.61 -39.78 -15.10
C ALA A 497 -10.45 -40.58 -14.10
N PHE A 498 -9.83 -41.22 -13.12
CA PHE A 498 -10.51 -41.95 -12.05
C PHE A 498 -11.42 -41.01 -11.22
N TYR A 499 -10.88 -39.92 -10.68
CA TYR A 499 -11.65 -38.98 -9.85
C TYR A 499 -12.73 -38.22 -10.65
N GLU A 500 -12.48 -37.92 -11.93
CA GLU A 500 -13.48 -37.29 -12.80
C GLU A 500 -14.70 -38.18 -13.05
N ARG A 501 -14.48 -39.47 -13.33
CA ARG A 501 -15.58 -40.43 -13.55
C ARG A 501 -16.31 -40.81 -12.26
N LEU A 502 -15.65 -40.69 -11.11
CA LEU A 502 -16.35 -40.75 -9.83
C LEU A 502 -17.35 -39.61 -9.65
N GLY A 503 -17.21 -38.53 -10.45
CA GLY A 503 -18.14 -37.42 -10.54
C GLY A 503 -17.60 -36.12 -9.96
N LEU A 504 -16.31 -36.06 -9.59
CA LEU A 504 -15.70 -34.82 -9.14
C LEU A 504 -15.49 -33.89 -10.33
N ALA A 505 -16.17 -32.75 -10.31
CA ALA A 505 -15.94 -31.69 -11.28
C ALA A 505 -14.60 -31.02 -10.96
N HIS A 506 -13.69 -30.99 -11.94
CA HIS A 506 -12.46 -30.25 -11.76
C HIS A 506 -12.74 -28.75 -11.81
N THR A 507 -12.21 -28.00 -10.84
CA THR A 507 -12.23 -26.54 -10.84
C THR A 507 -11.07 -25.98 -11.66
N ARG A 508 -9.98 -26.76 -11.81
CA ARG A 508 -8.81 -26.41 -12.64
C ARG A 508 -8.13 -27.67 -13.15
N LYS A 509 -7.75 -27.72 -14.43
CA LYS A 509 -7.05 -28.87 -15.03
C LYS A 509 -5.99 -28.41 -16.04
N SER A 510 -4.84 -29.04 -16.00
CA SER A 510 -3.78 -28.99 -17.00
C SER A 510 -3.34 -30.42 -17.34
N ASN A 511 -2.35 -30.57 -18.21
CA ASN A 511 -1.74 -31.85 -18.54
C ASN A 511 -0.98 -32.52 -17.37
N ARG A 512 -0.76 -31.77 -16.28
CA ARG A 512 0.13 -32.14 -15.17
C ARG A 512 -0.41 -31.79 -13.78
N PHE A 513 -1.60 -31.17 -13.72
CA PHE A 513 -2.27 -30.76 -12.50
C PHE A 513 -3.79 -30.83 -12.67
N VAL A 514 -4.52 -31.31 -11.67
CA VAL A 514 -5.99 -31.19 -11.65
C VAL A 514 -6.48 -30.92 -10.23
N GLN A 515 -7.46 -30.05 -10.07
CA GLN A 515 -8.04 -29.69 -8.78
C GLN A 515 -9.54 -29.98 -8.78
N PHE A 516 -9.99 -30.65 -7.73
CA PHE A 516 -11.38 -31.00 -7.41
C PHE A 516 -11.77 -30.34 -6.08
N GLY A 517 -11.88 -29.00 -6.07
CA GLY A 517 -12.11 -28.24 -4.84
C GLY A 517 -10.93 -28.32 -3.87
N ALA A 518 -11.13 -28.96 -2.71
CA ALA A 518 -10.10 -29.10 -1.67
C ALA A 518 -9.06 -30.19 -1.97
N LEU A 519 -9.34 -31.11 -2.91
CA LEU A 519 -8.38 -32.13 -3.36
C LEU A 519 -7.72 -31.67 -4.67
N SER A 520 -6.40 -31.80 -4.80
CA SER A 520 -5.72 -31.63 -6.10
C SER A 520 -4.74 -32.76 -6.35
N LEU A 521 -4.53 -33.11 -7.62
CA LEU A 521 -3.52 -34.07 -8.07
C LEU A 521 -2.44 -33.32 -8.85
N VAL A 522 -1.17 -33.66 -8.61
CA VAL A 522 -0.02 -33.08 -9.29
C VAL A 522 0.86 -34.22 -9.79
N ASP A 523 1.36 -34.13 -11.01
CA ASP A 523 2.32 -35.14 -11.50
C ASP A 523 3.63 -35.09 -10.69
N ALA A 524 4.26 -36.26 -10.57
CA ALA A 524 5.45 -36.46 -9.75
C ALA A 524 6.65 -35.56 -10.12
N GLN A 525 6.89 -35.31 -11.42
CA GLN A 525 8.04 -34.51 -11.85
C GLN A 525 7.81 -33.02 -11.60
N THR A 526 6.62 -32.51 -11.90
CA THR A 526 6.28 -31.10 -11.63
C THR A 526 6.22 -30.81 -10.13
N ALA A 527 5.82 -31.77 -9.30
CA ALA A 527 5.92 -31.62 -7.84
C ALA A 527 7.38 -31.49 -7.38
N LEU A 528 8.32 -32.23 -7.99
CA LEU A 528 9.75 -32.12 -7.73
C LEU A 528 10.28 -30.73 -8.14
N ASP A 529 9.95 -30.29 -9.36
CA ASP A 529 10.43 -29.04 -9.96
C ASP A 529 9.90 -27.80 -9.21
N LEU A 530 8.62 -27.80 -8.82
CA LEU A 530 7.99 -26.69 -8.07
C LEU A 530 8.47 -26.60 -6.62
N SER A 531 9.04 -27.69 -6.08
CA SER A 531 9.55 -27.72 -4.71
C SER A 531 11.05 -27.41 -4.60
N GLY A 532 11.74 -27.16 -5.72
CA GLY A 532 13.19 -26.95 -5.71
C GLY A 532 13.99 -28.18 -5.22
N GLY A 533 13.44 -29.39 -5.35
CA GLY A 533 14.08 -30.64 -4.91
C GLY A 533 13.79 -31.08 -3.46
N LEU A 534 12.86 -30.43 -2.75
CA LEU A 534 12.49 -30.76 -1.36
C LEU A 534 11.60 -32.02 -1.22
N VAL A 535 10.93 -32.48 -2.29
CA VAL A 535 10.02 -33.64 -2.27
C VAL A 535 10.74 -34.89 -2.80
N THR A 536 10.85 -35.97 -2.01
CA THR A 536 11.40 -37.28 -2.45
C THR A 536 10.30 -38.28 -2.87
N LEU A 537 10.56 -39.03 -3.95
CA LEU A 537 9.63 -40.00 -4.55
C LEU A 537 10.02 -41.44 -4.15
N GLU A 538 9.81 -41.82 -2.89
CA GLU A 538 10.00 -43.21 -2.43
C GLU A 538 8.75 -44.07 -2.75
N PRO A 539 8.88 -45.26 -3.38
CA PRO A 539 7.74 -46.07 -3.83
C PRO A 539 6.92 -46.74 -2.70
N SER A 540 7.47 -46.84 -1.49
CA SER A 540 6.98 -47.77 -0.46
C SER A 540 5.99 -47.16 0.54
N ASN A 541 5.69 -45.86 0.48
CA ASN A 541 4.93 -45.20 1.54
C ASN A 541 3.83 -44.25 1.07
N ARG A 542 2.82 -44.76 0.35
CA ARG A 542 1.56 -44.02 0.13
C ARG A 542 0.36 -44.97 0.00
N ARG A 543 -0.43 -45.09 1.07
CA ARG A 543 -1.87 -45.41 0.95
C ARG A 543 -2.63 -44.35 1.72
N ASN A 544 -2.97 -43.25 1.06
CA ASN A 544 -3.86 -42.25 1.65
C ASN A 544 -5.28 -42.81 1.66
N ARG A 545 -6.10 -42.46 2.66
CA ARG A 545 -7.55 -42.73 2.64
C ARG A 545 -8.28 -41.45 2.26
N ILE A 546 -9.10 -41.52 1.23
CA ILE A 546 -9.77 -40.35 0.63
C ILE A 546 -11.26 -40.60 0.68
N GLU A 547 -11.99 -39.71 1.34
CA GLU A 547 -13.45 -39.82 1.49
C GLU A 547 -14.17 -38.90 0.52
N ILE A 548 -15.15 -39.44 -0.20
CA ILE A 548 -15.92 -38.73 -1.22
C ILE A 548 -17.41 -38.97 -1.01
N HIS A 549 -18.17 -37.87 -0.91
CA HIS A 549 -19.62 -37.93 -0.74
C HIS A 549 -20.32 -37.83 -2.07
N VAL A 550 -21.28 -38.72 -2.32
CA VAL A 550 -22.07 -38.76 -3.55
C VAL A 550 -23.57 -38.74 -3.23
N SER A 551 -24.36 -38.20 -4.14
CA SER A 551 -25.82 -38.17 -4.01
C SER A 551 -26.50 -39.47 -4.45
N ASP A 552 -25.81 -40.31 -5.24
CA ASP A 552 -26.27 -41.63 -5.71
C ASP A 552 -25.09 -42.60 -5.70
N ILE A 553 -25.08 -43.49 -4.72
CA ILE A 553 -23.98 -44.42 -4.52
C ILE A 553 -23.95 -45.59 -5.50
N ARG A 554 -25.12 -46.03 -6.00
CA ARG A 554 -25.20 -47.15 -6.96
C ARG A 554 -24.64 -46.72 -8.32
N ALA A 555 -24.94 -45.49 -8.73
CA ALA A 555 -24.38 -44.90 -9.93
C ALA A 555 -22.86 -44.72 -9.79
N ALA A 556 -22.37 -44.26 -8.63
CA ALA A 556 -20.93 -44.13 -8.37
C ALA A 556 -20.21 -45.49 -8.40
N HIS A 557 -20.77 -46.51 -7.76
CA HIS A 557 -20.21 -47.87 -7.71
C HIS A 557 -20.09 -48.51 -9.10
N THR A 558 -21.13 -48.37 -9.94
CA THR A 558 -21.13 -48.88 -11.32
C THR A 558 -20.01 -48.21 -12.14
N ARG A 559 -19.91 -46.87 -12.08
CA ARG A 559 -18.89 -46.10 -12.81
C ARG A 559 -17.46 -46.46 -12.43
N VAL A 560 -17.20 -46.72 -11.16
CA VAL A 560 -15.87 -47.14 -10.67
C VAL A 560 -15.56 -48.57 -11.09
N THR A 561 -16.55 -49.46 -11.08
CA THR A 561 -16.38 -50.87 -11.48
C THR A 561 -16.07 -51.01 -12.97
N GLU A 562 -16.77 -50.27 -13.84
CA GLU A 562 -16.52 -50.25 -15.29
C GLU A 562 -15.16 -49.66 -15.68
N LEU A 563 -14.56 -48.88 -14.80
CA LEU A 563 -13.26 -48.24 -14.99
C LEU A 563 -12.07 -49.20 -14.87
N GLY A 564 -12.28 -50.39 -14.28
CA GLY A 564 -11.21 -51.34 -13.99
C GLY A 564 -10.19 -50.82 -12.96
N ALA A 565 -10.59 -49.85 -12.12
CA ALA A 565 -9.79 -49.43 -10.97
C ALA A 565 -9.62 -50.59 -9.97
N GLY A 566 -8.67 -50.49 -9.04
CA GLY A 566 -8.34 -51.57 -8.10
C GLY A 566 -9.53 -52.08 -7.27
N PRO A 567 -9.35 -53.13 -6.43
CA PRO A 567 -10.45 -53.90 -5.83
C PRO A 567 -11.60 -53.03 -5.32
N VAL A 568 -12.79 -53.18 -5.90
CA VAL A 568 -14.00 -52.45 -5.50
C VAL A 568 -14.85 -53.37 -4.64
N GLN A 569 -15.11 -52.94 -3.40
CA GLN A 569 -15.97 -53.69 -2.49
C GLN A 569 -17.45 -53.53 -2.87
N PRO A 570 -18.33 -54.49 -2.53
CA PRO A 570 -19.77 -54.31 -2.62
C PRO A 570 -20.24 -53.13 -1.75
N ILE A 571 -21.36 -52.51 -2.14
CA ILE A 571 -21.99 -51.46 -1.31
C ILE A 571 -22.48 -52.08 -0.01
N ALA A 572 -22.06 -51.49 1.11
CA ALA A 572 -22.46 -51.87 2.46
C ALA A 572 -23.27 -50.74 3.12
N GLU A 573 -24.18 -51.10 4.00
CA GLU A 573 -24.88 -50.14 4.87
C GLU A 573 -24.05 -49.93 6.14
N LEU A 574 -23.75 -48.67 6.45
CA LEU A 574 -23.05 -48.26 7.65
C LEU A 574 -24.00 -48.32 8.86
N PRO A 575 -23.49 -48.51 10.09
CA PRO A 575 -24.33 -48.64 11.30
C PRO A 575 -25.32 -47.50 11.57
N TRP A 576 -25.13 -46.35 10.93
CA TRP A 576 -25.96 -45.14 11.03
C TRP A 576 -26.87 -44.92 9.81
N GLY A 577 -27.03 -45.92 8.94
CA GLY A 577 -28.05 -45.98 7.87
C GLY A 577 -27.65 -45.34 6.53
N GLU A 578 -26.41 -44.87 6.40
CA GLU A 578 -25.85 -44.42 5.12
C GLU A 578 -25.19 -45.59 4.39
N HIS A 579 -25.17 -45.56 3.06
CA HIS A 579 -24.48 -46.58 2.27
C HIS A 579 -23.06 -46.12 1.94
N SER A 580 -22.09 -47.03 1.96
CA SER A 580 -20.72 -46.76 1.49
C SER A 580 -20.12 -47.94 0.73
N PHE A 581 -19.06 -47.68 -0.04
CA PHE A 581 -18.16 -48.72 -0.54
C PHE A 581 -16.72 -48.20 -0.58
N HIS A 582 -15.76 -49.13 -0.55
CA HIS A 582 -14.34 -48.83 -0.70
C HIS A 582 -13.82 -49.31 -2.06
N CYS A 583 -12.93 -48.54 -2.64
CA CYS A 583 -12.18 -48.90 -3.84
C CYS A 583 -10.72 -48.42 -3.72
N VAL A 584 -9.88 -48.81 -4.67
CA VAL A 584 -8.47 -48.40 -4.70
C VAL A 584 -8.20 -47.61 -5.98
N ASP A 585 -7.62 -46.41 -5.82
CA ASP A 585 -7.25 -45.56 -6.97
C ASP A 585 -5.99 -46.08 -7.69
N PRO A 586 -5.65 -45.57 -8.88
CA PRO A 586 -4.51 -46.05 -9.66
C PRO A 586 -3.13 -45.89 -8.98
N ASP A 587 -3.01 -45.00 -7.99
CA ASP A 587 -1.78 -44.80 -7.20
C ASP A 587 -1.78 -45.60 -5.89
N GLY A 588 -2.79 -46.43 -5.66
CA GLY A 588 -2.89 -47.32 -4.51
C GLY A 588 -3.55 -46.71 -3.27
N ASN A 589 -4.15 -45.52 -3.36
CA ASN A 589 -4.89 -44.90 -2.28
C ASN A 589 -6.25 -45.59 -2.09
N ILE A 590 -6.72 -45.67 -0.85
CA ILE A 590 -8.04 -46.22 -0.51
C ILE A 590 -9.06 -45.09 -0.65
N VAL A 591 -10.05 -45.26 -1.50
CA VAL A 591 -11.13 -44.28 -1.71
C VAL A 591 -12.42 -44.83 -1.13
N GLU A 592 -12.96 -44.12 -0.14
CA GLU A 592 -14.21 -44.40 0.52
C GLU A 592 -15.31 -43.49 -0.05
N VAL A 593 -16.35 -44.10 -0.61
CA VAL A 593 -17.45 -43.37 -1.23
C VAL A 593 -18.70 -43.55 -0.39
N ILE A 594 -19.29 -42.44 0.07
CA ILE A 594 -20.43 -42.44 1.02
C ILE A 594 -21.62 -41.71 0.41
N GLU A 595 -22.81 -42.28 0.55
CA GLU A 595 -24.07 -41.66 0.11
C GLU A 595 -24.55 -40.58 1.09
N LYS A 596 -24.68 -39.34 0.62
CA LYS A 596 -25.19 -38.22 1.43
C LYS A 596 -26.51 -37.69 0.88
N ARG A 597 -27.59 -37.82 1.65
CA ARG A 597 -28.91 -37.29 1.29
C ARG A 597 -29.01 -35.81 1.63
N PHE A 598 -29.01 -34.94 0.61
CA PHE A 598 -29.21 -33.50 0.82
C PHE A 598 -30.68 -33.19 1.18
N SER A 599 -30.95 -32.59 2.34
CA SER A 599 -32.30 -32.13 2.72
C SER A 599 -32.70 -30.90 1.90
N LYS A 600 -33.84 -30.96 1.20
CA LYS A 600 -34.44 -29.81 0.50
C LYS A 600 -35.09 -28.85 1.51
N GLU A 601 -34.38 -27.81 1.95
CA GLU A 601 -34.89 -26.56 2.54
C GLU A 601 -33.73 -25.53 2.48
N ALA A 602 -33.91 -24.25 2.11
CA ALA A 602 -35.11 -23.54 1.77
C ALA A 602 -34.78 -22.26 0.99
N THR A 603 -35.73 -21.86 0.16
CA THR A 603 -36.12 -20.48 -0.11
C THR A 603 -35.75 -19.51 1.03
N CYS A 604 -34.70 -18.70 0.86
CA CYS A 604 -34.78 -17.23 0.85
C CYS A 604 -33.39 -16.66 0.55
N ARG A 605 -33.40 -15.57 -0.22
CA ARG A 605 -32.27 -14.85 -0.83
C ARG A 605 -31.81 -15.43 -2.18
N ARG A 606 -32.18 -14.69 -3.23
CA ARG A 606 -31.34 -14.47 -4.40
C ARG A 606 -30.83 -13.04 -4.34
#